data_AF-A0A914WYC8-F1
#
_entry.id   AF-A0A914WYC8-F1
#
_cell.length_a   1.000
_cell.length_b   1.000
_cell.length_c   1.000
_cell.angle_alpha   90.00
_cell.angle_beta   90.00
_cell.angle_gamma   90.00
#
_symmetry.space_group_name_H-M   'P 1'
#
loop_
_entity.id
_entity.type
_entity.pdbx_description
1 polymer ?
#
loop_
_entity_poly.entity_id
_entity_poly.type
_entity_poly.pdbx_seq_one_letter_code
_entity_poly.pdbx_strand_id
1 'polypeptide(L)'
;MATNAFLKKKWERVFYTFFDTNQNKVIDWNDFELLFEKIKELRGPDSKEYRIVSEAMGIVWDGLLSGTQRTLKKDDAEVSIDDWNRIWSRFDPKQMPIWQWEYLKYMFFLIDTSGDKLIDKTEFTEVMQIFGMSEADAAISFDKIAVDDKGEAIEKIDYGQFADLWRDYFSSTDPNRPGSWLFGPW
;
A
#
# COMPACT_ATOMS: atom_id res chain seq x y z
N MET A 1 23.99 1.56 -8.35
CA MET A 1 24.05 1.86 -6.90
C MET A 1 23.38 0.71 -6.18
N ALA A 2 23.94 0.23 -5.07
CA ALA A 2 23.30 -0.82 -4.27
C ALA A 2 22.07 -0.22 -3.58
N THR A 3 20.90 -0.85 -3.74
CA THR A 3 19.68 -0.46 -3.03
C THR A 3 19.89 -0.63 -1.53
N ASN A 4 19.49 0.37 -0.74
CA ASN A 4 19.57 0.32 0.71
C ASN A 4 18.76 -0.88 1.26
N ALA A 5 19.38 -1.71 2.11
CA ALA A 5 18.77 -2.95 2.59
C ALA A 5 17.51 -2.72 3.45
N PHE A 6 17.47 -1.64 4.24
CA PHE A 6 16.28 -1.27 5.01
C PHE A 6 15.13 -0.91 4.07
N LEU A 7 15.40 -0.04 3.09
CA LEU A 7 14.41 0.38 2.11
C LEU A 7 13.85 -0.80 1.30
N LYS A 8 14.72 -1.74 0.90
CA LYS A 8 14.32 -2.97 0.21
C LYS A 8 13.36 -3.81 1.05
N LYS A 9 13.64 -3.99 2.35
CA LYS A 9 12.73 -4.72 3.26
C LYS A 9 11.34 -4.08 3.33
N LYS A 10 11.25 -2.75 3.29
CA LYS A 10 9.98 -2.01 3.27
C LYS A 10 9.17 -2.37 2.03
N TRP A 11 9.81 -2.32 0.85
CA TRP A 11 9.17 -2.66 -0.40
C TRP A 11 8.73 -4.12 -0.42
N GLU A 12 9.58 -5.05 0.00
CA GLU A 12 9.26 -6.48 0.03
C GLU A 12 8.11 -6.79 0.98
N ARG A 13 7.99 -6.09 2.12
CA ARG A 13 6.80 -6.21 2.98
C ARG A 13 5.53 -5.85 2.23
N VAL A 14 5.50 -4.72 1.54
CA VAL A 14 4.31 -4.30 0.79
C VAL A 14 3.91 -5.32 -0.27
N PHE A 15 4.90 -5.89 -0.96
CA PHE A 15 4.69 -6.96 -1.92
C PHE A 15 3.94 -8.14 -1.30
N TYR A 16 4.49 -8.74 -0.23
CA TYR A 16 3.93 -9.96 0.35
C TYR A 16 2.66 -9.73 1.17
N THR A 17 2.47 -8.54 1.72
CA THR A 17 1.34 -8.25 2.60
C THR A 17 0.12 -7.76 1.84
N PHE A 18 0.30 -6.93 0.81
CA PHE A 18 -0.82 -6.23 0.17
C PHE A 18 -1.03 -6.54 -1.31
N PHE A 19 -0.03 -7.09 -2.02
CA PHE A 19 -0.16 -7.40 -3.45
C PHE A 19 -0.21 -8.90 -3.74
N ASP A 20 0.69 -9.71 -3.17
CA ASP A 20 0.72 -11.18 -3.32
C ASP A 20 -0.32 -11.82 -2.39
N THR A 21 -1.60 -11.62 -2.72
CA THR A 21 -2.73 -12.02 -1.89
C THR A 21 -2.92 -13.54 -1.80
N ASN A 22 -2.50 -14.26 -2.85
CA ASN A 22 -2.56 -15.73 -2.90
C ASN A 22 -1.27 -16.41 -2.40
N GLN A 23 -0.24 -15.62 -2.04
CA GLN A 23 1.06 -16.06 -1.52
C GLN A 23 1.86 -16.97 -2.48
N ASN A 24 1.67 -16.81 -3.80
CA ASN A 24 2.41 -17.54 -4.83
C ASN A 24 3.79 -16.90 -5.14
N LYS A 25 4.13 -15.79 -4.49
CA LYS A 25 5.40 -15.03 -4.61
C LYS A 25 5.58 -14.28 -5.92
N VAL A 26 4.52 -14.11 -6.69
CA VAL A 26 4.42 -13.20 -7.83
C VAL A 26 3.19 -12.31 -7.63
N ILE A 27 3.13 -11.19 -8.33
CA ILE A 27 1.89 -10.42 -8.45
C ILE A 27 1.36 -10.68 -9.85
N ASP A 28 0.17 -11.25 -9.93
CA ASP A 28 -0.57 -11.47 -11.18
C ASP A 28 -1.97 -10.86 -11.10
N TRP A 29 -2.76 -11.00 -12.17
CA TRP A 29 -4.11 -10.44 -12.19
C TRP A 29 -5.06 -11.14 -11.20
N ASN A 30 -4.82 -12.42 -10.88
CA ASN A 30 -5.67 -13.18 -9.95
C ASN A 30 -5.59 -12.59 -8.54
N ASP A 31 -4.48 -11.96 -8.15
CA ASP A 31 -4.39 -11.26 -6.87
C ASP A 31 -5.42 -10.12 -6.76
N PHE A 32 -5.57 -9.35 -7.83
CA PHE A 32 -6.58 -8.29 -7.89
C PHE A 32 -8.00 -8.87 -7.98
N GLU A 33 -8.19 -10.00 -8.66
CA GLU A 33 -9.48 -10.70 -8.69
C GLU A 33 -9.90 -11.20 -7.30
N LEU A 34 -8.98 -11.75 -6.50
CA LEU A 34 -9.26 -12.14 -5.12
C LEU A 34 -9.65 -10.93 -4.25
N LEU A 35 -9.01 -9.78 -4.46
CA LEU A 35 -9.40 -8.55 -3.81
C LEU A 35 -10.82 -8.11 -4.24
N PHE A 36 -11.12 -8.18 -5.52
CA PHE A 36 -12.44 -7.85 -6.07
C PHE A 36 -13.54 -8.73 -5.48
N GLU A 37 -13.35 -10.04 -5.41
CA GLU A 37 -14.33 -10.97 -4.82
C GLU A 37 -14.61 -10.61 -3.35
N LYS A 38 -13.58 -10.30 -2.55
CA LYS A 38 -13.77 -9.84 -1.16
C LYS A 38 -14.63 -8.57 -1.08
N ILE A 39 -14.40 -7.60 -1.96
CA ILE A 39 -15.20 -6.36 -1.98
C ILE A 39 -16.64 -6.66 -2.40
N LYS A 40 -16.85 -7.52 -3.40
CA LYS A 40 -18.20 -7.94 -3.82
C LYS A 40 -18.95 -8.64 -2.69
N GLU A 41 -18.28 -9.51 -1.93
CA GLU A 41 -18.87 -10.19 -0.77
C GLU A 41 -19.29 -9.20 0.33
N LEU A 42 -18.47 -8.19 0.59
CA LEU A 42 -18.69 -7.21 1.67
C LEU A 42 -19.67 -6.08 1.31
N ARG A 43 -19.72 -5.66 0.04
CA ARG A 43 -20.42 -4.44 -0.42
C ARG A 43 -21.42 -4.69 -1.54
N GLY A 44 -21.40 -5.86 -2.17
CA GLY A 44 -22.23 -6.24 -3.30
C GLY A 44 -21.57 -5.97 -4.66
N PRO A 45 -21.90 -6.76 -5.70
CA PRO A 45 -21.23 -6.73 -7.00
C PRO A 45 -21.51 -5.47 -7.84
N ASP A 46 -22.63 -4.78 -7.59
CA ASP A 46 -22.99 -3.56 -8.31
C ASP A 46 -22.63 -2.27 -7.55
N SER A 47 -21.96 -2.41 -6.40
CA SER A 47 -21.59 -1.30 -5.52
C SER A 47 -20.70 -0.28 -6.22
N LYS A 48 -20.78 0.97 -5.78
CA LYS A 48 -19.95 2.06 -6.31
C LYS A 48 -18.48 1.81 -5.97
N GLU A 49 -18.25 1.25 -4.78
CA GLU A 49 -16.96 0.88 -4.23
C GLU A 49 -16.28 -0.17 -5.12
N TYR A 50 -16.99 -1.22 -5.49
CA TYR A 50 -16.46 -2.24 -6.41
C TYR A 50 -15.99 -1.61 -7.73
N ARG A 51 -16.81 -0.74 -8.35
CA ARG A 51 -16.44 -0.08 -9.62
C ARG A 51 -15.18 0.77 -9.47
N ILE A 52 -15.14 1.63 -8.45
CA ILE A 52 -13.99 2.49 -8.17
C ILE A 52 -12.72 1.67 -7.97
N VAL A 53 -12.77 0.62 -7.15
CA VAL A 53 -11.59 -0.21 -6.88
C VAL A 53 -11.16 -0.99 -8.13
N SER A 54 -12.11 -1.53 -8.90
CA SER A 54 -11.80 -2.26 -10.13
C SER A 54 -11.09 -1.39 -11.18
N GLU A 55 -11.54 -0.15 -11.36
CA GLU A 55 -10.91 0.81 -12.28
C GLU A 55 -9.52 1.22 -11.78
N ALA A 56 -9.40 1.53 -10.49
CA ALA A 56 -8.12 1.90 -9.87
C ALA A 56 -7.08 0.78 -9.98
N MET A 57 -7.45 -0.46 -9.67
CA MET A 57 -6.54 -1.61 -9.74
C MET A 57 -6.11 -1.93 -11.17
N GLY A 58 -6.95 -1.66 -12.18
CA GLY A 58 -6.54 -1.73 -13.59
C GLY A 58 -5.39 -0.78 -13.91
N ILE A 59 -5.47 0.47 -13.42
CA ILE A 59 -4.41 1.48 -13.56
C ILE A 59 -3.15 1.06 -12.79
N VAL A 60 -3.33 0.50 -11.58
CA VAL A 60 -2.23 -0.04 -10.77
C VAL A 60 -1.47 -1.10 -11.55
N TRP A 61 -2.19 -2.09 -12.07
CA TRP A 61 -1.61 -3.21 -12.81
C TRP A 61 -0.88 -2.75 -14.08
N ASP A 62 -1.50 -1.91 -14.90
CA ASP A 62 -0.86 -1.38 -16.12
C ASP A 62 0.41 -0.59 -15.79
N GLY A 63 0.42 0.13 -14.66
CA GLY A 63 1.59 0.83 -14.14
C GLY A 63 2.72 -0.10 -13.69
N LEU A 64 2.40 -1.17 -12.97
CA LEU A 64 3.37 -2.18 -12.56
C LEU A 64 3.99 -2.87 -13.77
N LEU A 65 3.18 -3.31 -14.74
CA LEU A 65 3.67 -3.93 -15.97
C LEU A 65 4.61 -3.01 -16.75
N SER A 66 4.21 -1.75 -16.93
CA SER A 66 5.04 -0.72 -17.57
C SER A 66 6.37 -0.53 -16.83
N GLY A 67 6.35 -0.57 -15.50
CA GLY A 67 7.53 -0.47 -14.65
C GLY A 67 8.54 -1.61 -14.83
N THR A 68 8.07 -2.81 -15.22
CA THR A 68 8.96 -3.95 -15.52
C THR A 68 9.83 -3.71 -16.76
N GLN A 69 9.44 -2.78 -17.65
CA GLN A 69 10.07 -2.53 -18.95
C GLN A 69 10.15 -3.78 -19.86
N ARG A 70 9.28 -4.77 -19.63
CA ARG A 70 9.15 -5.95 -20.47
C ARG A 70 7.82 -5.88 -21.23
N THR A 71 7.82 -6.38 -22.47
CA THR A 71 6.58 -6.53 -23.24
C THR A 71 5.88 -7.81 -22.79
N LEU A 72 5.07 -7.71 -21.75
CA LEU A 72 4.28 -8.82 -21.22
C LEU A 72 2.86 -8.77 -21.80
N LYS A 73 2.30 -9.93 -22.17
CA LYS A 73 0.87 -10.02 -22.44
C LYS A 73 0.13 -9.97 -21.12
N LYS A 74 -0.86 -9.08 -20.99
CA LYS A 74 -1.58 -8.80 -19.74
C LYS A 74 -2.09 -10.06 -19.04
N ASP A 75 -2.56 -11.03 -19.81
CA ASP A 75 -3.23 -12.25 -19.32
C ASP A 75 -2.24 -13.32 -18.79
N ASP A 76 -0.95 -13.24 -19.14
CA ASP A 76 0.11 -14.16 -18.68
C ASP A 76 1.23 -13.41 -17.94
N ALA A 77 0.99 -12.15 -17.58
CA ALA A 77 2.02 -11.29 -17.00
C ALA A 77 2.12 -11.51 -15.49
N GLU A 78 3.35 -11.69 -15.03
CA GLU A 78 3.68 -11.77 -13.60
C GLU A 78 4.73 -10.71 -13.27
N VAL A 79 4.58 -10.10 -12.10
CA VAL A 79 5.59 -9.21 -11.50
C VAL A 79 6.25 -9.96 -10.35
N SER A 80 7.49 -10.39 -10.56
CA SER A 80 8.28 -11.04 -9.51
C SER A 80 8.75 -10.03 -8.45
N ILE A 81 9.21 -10.52 -7.30
CA ILE A 81 9.85 -9.69 -6.27
C ILE A 81 11.05 -8.91 -6.80
N ASP A 82 11.78 -9.45 -7.79
CA ASP A 82 12.91 -8.76 -8.42
C ASP A 82 12.44 -7.63 -9.33
N ASP A 83 11.33 -7.84 -10.05
CA ASP A 83 10.70 -6.79 -10.85
C ASP A 83 10.20 -5.66 -9.96
N TRP A 84 9.51 -6.01 -8.88
CA TRP A 84 9.05 -5.08 -7.85
C TRP A 84 10.20 -4.24 -7.29
N ASN A 85 11.28 -4.88 -6.86
CA ASN A 85 12.47 -4.19 -6.35
C ASN A 85 13.11 -3.29 -7.41
N ARG A 86 13.13 -3.71 -8.68
CA ARG A 86 13.62 -2.88 -9.80
C ARG A 86 12.74 -1.65 -10.03
N ILE A 87 11.42 -1.81 -10.02
CA ILE A 87 10.45 -0.71 -10.15
C ILE A 87 10.73 0.33 -9.07
N TRP A 88 10.80 -0.09 -7.81
CA TRP A 88 11.03 0.82 -6.69
C TRP A 88 12.44 1.42 -6.65
N SER A 89 13.47 0.71 -7.09
CA SER A 89 14.83 1.27 -7.17
C SER A 89 14.96 2.46 -8.14
N ARG A 90 14.01 2.62 -9.06
CA ARG A 90 13.94 3.71 -10.04
C ARG A 90 12.94 4.80 -9.64
N PHE A 91 12.25 4.60 -8.51
CA PHE A 91 11.25 5.52 -8.01
C PHE A 91 11.88 6.88 -7.67
N ASP A 92 11.27 7.95 -8.17
CA ASP A 92 11.56 9.31 -7.75
C ASP A 92 10.46 9.77 -6.77
N PRO A 93 10.75 9.97 -5.47
CA PRO A 93 9.76 10.42 -4.50
C PRO A 93 9.16 11.79 -4.82
N LYS A 94 9.83 12.60 -5.66
CA LYS A 94 9.30 13.89 -6.12
C LYS A 94 8.25 13.73 -7.24
N GLN A 95 8.22 12.58 -7.90
CA GLN A 95 7.39 12.30 -9.06
C GLN A 95 6.71 10.94 -8.90
N MET A 96 5.73 10.91 -8.00
CA MET A 96 4.91 9.72 -7.80
C MET A 96 4.09 9.41 -9.06
N PRO A 97 4.25 8.22 -9.68
CA PRO A 97 3.51 7.84 -10.87
C PRO A 97 2.01 7.68 -10.57
N ILE A 98 1.17 7.82 -11.61
CA ILE A 98 -0.30 7.76 -11.50
C ILE A 98 -0.76 6.49 -10.80
N TRP A 99 -0.18 5.34 -11.16
CA TRP A 99 -0.55 4.05 -10.57
C TRP A 99 -0.35 4.01 -9.05
N GLN A 100 0.70 4.65 -8.53
CA GLN A 100 0.95 4.70 -7.10
C GLN A 100 0.02 5.69 -6.40
N TRP A 101 -0.37 6.79 -7.06
CA TRP A 101 -1.42 7.67 -6.55
C TRP A 101 -2.77 6.95 -6.44
N GLU A 102 -3.16 6.18 -7.44
CA GLU A 102 -4.40 5.39 -7.39
C GLU A 102 -4.35 4.32 -6.29
N TYR A 103 -3.20 3.66 -6.12
CA TYR A 103 -3.03 2.70 -5.04
C TYR A 103 -3.04 3.33 -3.64
N LEU A 104 -2.41 4.51 -3.47
CA LEU A 104 -2.45 5.27 -2.22
C LEU A 104 -3.89 5.68 -1.87
N LYS A 105 -4.64 6.23 -2.83
CA LYS A 105 -6.06 6.57 -2.65
C LYS A 105 -6.88 5.37 -2.22
N TYR A 106 -6.66 4.23 -2.89
CA TYR A 106 -7.30 2.98 -2.55
C TYR A 106 -6.97 2.56 -1.11
N MET A 107 -5.70 2.57 -0.70
CA MET A 107 -5.29 2.20 0.65
C MET A 107 -5.87 3.13 1.71
N PHE A 108 -5.91 4.44 1.45
CA PHE A 108 -6.56 5.39 2.35
C PHE A 108 -8.05 5.09 2.51
N PHE A 109 -8.77 4.91 1.39
CA PHE A 109 -10.19 4.58 1.39
C PHE A 109 -10.49 3.23 2.05
N LEU A 110 -9.58 2.26 1.91
CA LEU A 110 -9.72 0.96 2.55
C LEU A 110 -9.64 1.08 4.07
N ILE A 111 -8.75 1.97 4.57
CA ILE A 111 -8.56 2.19 6.01
C ILE A 111 -9.67 3.08 6.59
N ASP A 112 -10.07 4.15 5.91
CA ASP A 112 -11.18 5.06 6.30
C ASP A 112 -12.55 4.36 6.13
N THR A 113 -12.84 3.43 7.05
CA THR A 113 -14.09 2.64 7.01
C THR A 113 -15.31 3.47 7.41
N SER A 114 -15.14 4.53 8.19
CA SER A 114 -16.21 5.45 8.58
C SER A 114 -16.61 6.43 7.46
N GLY A 115 -15.69 6.72 6.55
CA GLY A 115 -15.86 7.67 5.45
C GLY A 115 -15.79 9.15 5.89
N ASP A 116 -15.23 9.42 7.07
CA ASP A 116 -15.09 10.79 7.60
C ASP A 116 -13.85 11.51 7.03
N LYS A 117 -13.09 10.85 6.14
CA LYS A 117 -11.85 11.31 5.49
C LYS A 117 -10.69 11.47 6.46
N LEU A 118 -10.76 10.80 7.59
CA LEU A 118 -9.70 10.70 8.58
C LEU A 118 -9.48 9.23 8.90
N ILE A 119 -8.25 8.87 9.23
CA ILE A 119 -7.91 7.54 9.72
C ILE A 119 -7.67 7.65 11.22
N ASP A 120 -8.47 6.94 12.01
CA ASP A 120 -8.22 6.77 13.44
C ASP A 120 -7.51 5.44 13.77
N LYS A 121 -7.13 5.29 15.04
CA LYS A 121 -6.39 4.12 15.52
C LYS A 121 -7.16 2.81 15.34
N THR A 122 -8.48 2.85 15.54
CA THR A 122 -9.34 1.66 15.45
C THR A 122 -9.40 1.19 14.02
N GLU A 123 -9.73 2.12 13.10
CA GLU A 123 -9.80 1.89 11.66
C GLU A 123 -8.48 1.32 11.11
N PHE A 124 -7.36 1.96 11.44
CA PHE A 124 -6.04 1.49 11.05
C PHE A 124 -5.75 0.08 11.57
N THR A 125 -6.04 -0.18 12.85
CA THR A 125 -5.74 -1.44 13.51
C THR A 125 -6.59 -2.59 12.98
N GLU A 126 -7.88 -2.36 12.70
CA GLU A 126 -8.77 -3.35 12.10
C GLU A 126 -8.31 -3.76 10.72
N VAL A 127 -7.97 -2.78 9.86
CA VAL A 127 -7.54 -3.07 8.49
C VAL A 127 -6.17 -3.73 8.46
N MET A 128 -5.21 -3.30 9.27
CA MET A 128 -3.89 -3.95 9.32
C MET A 128 -3.97 -5.41 9.81
N GLN A 129 -4.92 -5.73 10.70
CA GLN A 129 -5.18 -7.11 11.12
C GLN A 129 -5.73 -8.00 10.01
N ILE A 130 -6.58 -7.46 9.11
CA ILE A 130 -7.05 -8.19 7.92
C ILE A 130 -5.88 -8.61 7.04
N PHE A 131 -4.81 -7.80 7.00
CA PHE A 131 -3.57 -8.10 6.29
C PHE A 131 -2.55 -8.90 7.12
N GLY A 132 -2.95 -9.43 8.28
CA GLY A 132 -2.13 -10.34 9.09
C GLY A 132 -1.16 -9.67 10.06
N MET A 133 -1.25 -8.36 10.28
CA MET A 133 -0.53 -7.68 11.35
C MET A 133 -1.17 -7.98 12.71
N SER A 134 -0.37 -8.14 13.77
CA SER A 134 -0.94 -8.27 15.11
C SER A 134 -1.57 -6.94 15.56
N GLU A 135 -2.61 -7.00 16.39
CA GLU A 135 -3.24 -5.81 16.97
C GLU A 135 -2.20 -4.93 17.69
N ALA A 136 -1.29 -5.54 18.44
CA ALA A 136 -0.22 -4.83 19.16
C ALA A 136 0.72 -4.09 18.21
N ASP A 137 1.16 -4.73 17.13
CA ASP A 137 2.04 -4.11 16.14
C ASP A 137 1.34 -3.00 15.36
N ALA A 138 0.06 -3.17 15.05
CA ALA A 138 -0.75 -2.15 14.38
C ALA A 138 -0.96 -0.93 15.29
N ALA A 139 -1.26 -1.16 16.57
CA ALA A 139 -1.38 -0.09 17.57
C ALA A 139 -0.06 0.69 17.74
N ILE A 140 1.07 -0.01 17.85
CA ILE A 140 2.41 0.61 17.91
C ILE A 140 2.69 1.42 16.64
N SER A 141 2.33 0.88 15.48
CA SER A 141 2.53 1.55 14.20
C SER A 141 1.74 2.84 14.14
N PHE A 142 0.45 2.80 14.50
CA PHE A 142 -0.41 3.98 14.56
C PHE A 142 0.18 5.06 15.47
N ASP A 143 0.59 4.69 16.69
CA ASP A 143 1.19 5.63 17.66
C ASP A 143 2.48 6.30 17.14
N LYS A 144 3.16 5.68 16.17
CA LYS A 144 4.37 6.23 15.52
C LYS A 144 4.08 7.13 14.32
N ILE A 145 2.99 6.87 13.60
CA ILE A 145 2.63 7.63 12.40
C ILE A 145 1.68 8.79 12.69
N ALA A 146 0.84 8.67 13.71
CA ALA A 146 -0.13 9.67 14.11
C ALA A 146 0.54 10.74 14.97
N VAL A 147 1.40 11.54 14.35
CA VAL A 147 2.08 12.68 14.97
C VAL A 147 1.95 13.95 14.11
N ASP A 148 1.94 15.12 14.75
CA ASP A 148 1.98 16.41 14.08
C ASP A 148 3.40 16.78 13.61
N ASP A 149 3.55 17.96 12.99
CA ASP A 149 4.84 18.46 12.49
C ASP A 149 5.90 18.67 13.58
N LYS A 150 5.50 18.72 14.86
CA LYS A 150 6.39 18.84 16.02
C LYS A 150 6.71 17.47 16.63
N GLY A 151 6.08 16.40 16.15
CA GLY A 151 6.22 15.05 16.68
C GLY A 151 5.29 14.75 17.86
N GLU A 152 4.30 15.60 18.14
CA GLU A 152 3.30 15.38 19.18
C GLU A 152 2.21 14.44 18.65
N ALA A 153 1.72 13.53 19.50
CA ALA A 153 0.70 12.57 19.09
C ALA A 153 -0.63 13.27 18.71
N ILE A 154 -1.26 12.78 17.63
CA ILE A 154 -2.58 13.20 17.18
C ILE A 154 -3.51 11.98 17.11
N GLU A 155 -4.82 12.20 17.20
CA GLU A 155 -5.79 11.11 17.25
C GLU A 155 -6.15 10.55 15.87
N LYS A 156 -5.99 11.37 14.83
CA LYS A 156 -6.47 11.09 13.47
C LYS A 156 -5.50 11.61 12.43
N ILE A 157 -5.42 10.91 11.29
CA ILE A 157 -4.54 11.23 10.16
C ILE A 157 -5.41 11.53 8.94
N ASP A 158 -5.23 12.70 8.33
CA ASP A 158 -5.92 13.04 7.08
C ASP A 158 -5.20 12.44 5.84
N TYR A 159 -5.83 12.58 4.66
CA TYR A 159 -5.28 12.09 3.41
C TYR A 159 -3.90 12.68 3.05
N GLY A 160 -3.67 13.96 3.35
CA GLY A 160 -2.41 14.63 3.06
C GLY A 160 -1.27 14.07 3.92
N GLN A 161 -1.53 13.93 5.22
CA GLN A 161 -0.60 13.31 6.17
C GLN A 161 -0.31 11.86 5.80
N PHE A 162 -1.35 11.08 5.44
CA PHE A 162 -1.17 9.71 4.96
C PHE A 162 -0.32 9.65 3.69
N ALA A 163 -0.49 10.60 2.77
CA ALA A 163 0.30 10.66 1.55
C ALA A 163 1.78 11.00 1.80
N ASP A 164 2.06 11.82 2.80
CA ASP A 164 3.43 12.12 3.20
C ASP A 164 4.08 10.94 3.93
N LEU A 165 3.35 10.26 4.82
CA LEU A 165 3.77 8.99 5.45
C LEU A 165 4.08 7.92 4.39
N TRP A 166 3.23 7.82 3.38
CA TRP A 166 3.41 6.92 2.24
C TRP A 166 4.71 7.22 1.48
N ARG A 167 4.92 8.48 1.11
CA ARG A 167 6.15 8.91 0.41
C ARG A 167 7.39 8.59 1.24
N ASP A 168 7.34 8.87 2.54
CA ASP A 168 8.40 8.52 3.50
C ASP A 168 8.64 7.01 3.56
N TYR A 169 7.57 6.20 3.61
CA TYR A 169 7.68 4.74 3.64
C TYR A 169 8.45 4.21 2.43
N PHE A 170 8.13 4.67 1.21
CA PHE A 170 8.75 4.15 -0.01
C PHE A 170 10.10 4.76 -0.37
N SER A 171 10.54 5.84 0.31
CA SER A 171 11.78 6.55 -0.07
C SER A 171 12.79 6.79 1.04
N SER A 172 12.36 6.89 2.30
CA SER A 172 13.26 7.17 3.42
C SER A 172 14.13 5.95 3.74
N THR A 173 15.41 6.19 4.02
CA THR A 173 16.33 5.17 4.55
C THR A 173 16.50 5.25 6.07
N ASP A 174 15.82 6.21 6.72
CA ASP A 174 15.88 6.43 8.17
C ASP A 174 14.74 5.66 8.87
N PRO A 175 15.05 4.70 9.75
CA PRO A 175 14.05 3.93 10.50
C PRO A 175 13.28 4.78 11.54
N ASN A 176 13.78 5.97 11.89
CA ASN A 176 13.15 6.83 12.89
C ASN A 176 12.10 7.78 12.32
N ARG A 177 11.99 7.87 10.99
CA ARG A 177 10.93 8.68 10.35
C ARG A 177 9.56 8.07 10.65
N PRO A 178 8.54 8.87 10.99
CA PRO A 178 7.18 8.37 11.23
C PRO A 178 6.71 7.44 10.13
N GLY A 179 6.83 7.86 8.86
CA GLY A 179 6.39 7.06 7.71
C GLY A 179 7.07 5.71 7.57
N SER A 180 8.23 5.45 8.20
CA SER A 180 8.77 4.09 8.25
C SER A 180 7.84 3.12 9.00
N TRP A 181 7.08 3.58 9.98
CA TRP A 181 6.21 2.71 10.77
C TRP A 181 4.84 2.41 10.12
N LEU A 182 4.57 2.95 8.92
CA LEU A 182 3.25 2.89 8.27
C LEU A 182 2.69 1.47 8.09
N PHE A 183 3.55 0.47 7.89
CA PHE A 183 3.13 -0.92 7.71
C PHE A 183 3.83 -1.86 8.69
N GLY A 184 3.95 -1.46 9.96
CA GLY A 184 4.44 -2.36 11.01
C GLY A 184 5.88 -2.10 11.46
N PRO A 185 6.27 -2.68 12.61
CA PRO A 185 7.65 -2.67 13.12
C PRO A 185 8.60 -3.50 12.24
N TRP A 186 9.91 -3.36 12.41
CA TRP A 186 10.95 -3.89 11.51
C TRP A 186 11.71 -5.12 12.00
#